data_AF-A0A6N7ZP56-F1
#
_entry.id   AF-A0A6N7ZP56-F1
#
_cell.length_a   1.000
_cell.length_b   1.000
_cell.length_c   1.000
_cell.angle_alpha   90.00
_cell.angle_beta   90.00
_cell.angle_gamma   90.00
#
_symmetry.space_group_name_H-M   'P 1'
#
loop_
_entity.id
_entity.type
_entity.pdbx_description
1 polymer ?
#
loop_
_entity_poly.entity_id
_entity_poly.type
_entity_poly.pdbx_seq_one_letter_code
_entity_poly.pdbx_strand_id
1 'polypeptide(L)'
;MIENLSYAEFIPCYDRPDTLFYCDPPYYDCESDYGEGLFAKCDFETLVQLMRQASGKVLLSINDKPAVREIFTGLTQKPVTVTYSVAEKSPAQFGKRERPANPTC
;
A
#
# COMPACT_ATOMS: atom_id res chain seq x y z
N MET A 1 9.67 -11.33 16.62
CA MET A 1 8.78 -10.35 17.28
C MET A 1 7.62 -10.10 16.32
N ILE A 2 6.39 -10.00 16.82
CA ILE A 2 5.19 -9.72 16.01
C ILE A 2 4.52 -8.53 16.68
N GLU A 3 4.19 -7.50 15.90
CA GLU A 3 3.60 -6.25 16.39
C GLU A 3 2.30 -5.91 15.65
N ASN A 4 1.46 -5.09 16.27
CA ASN A 4 0.23 -4.55 15.71
C ASN A 4 0.29 -3.01 15.75
N LEU A 5 1.33 -2.45 15.15
CA LEU A 5 1.50 -1.01 14.95
C LEU A 5 1.06 -0.64 13.53
N SER A 6 0.70 0.63 13.32
CA SER A 6 0.55 1.13 11.96
C SER A 6 1.90 1.09 11.23
N TYR A 7 1.90 0.91 9.92
CA TYR A 7 3.15 0.87 9.14
C TYR A 7 3.95 2.19 9.27
N ALA A 8 3.24 3.32 9.44
CA ALA A 8 3.82 4.64 9.60
C ALA A 8 4.57 4.80 10.94
N GLU A 9 4.19 4.03 11.96
CA GLU A 9 4.90 3.98 13.25
C GLU A 9 5.98 2.88 13.25
N PHE A 10 5.69 1.75 12.60
CA PHE A 10 6.59 0.60 12.56
C PHE A 10 7.89 0.91 11.83
N ILE A 11 7.82 1.51 10.63
CA ILE A 11 9.01 1.74 9.79
C ILE A 11 10.04 2.61 10.54
N PRO A 12 9.69 3.79 11.08
CA PRO A 12 10.67 4.61 11.81
C PRO A 12 11.21 3.96 13.09
N CYS A 13 10.41 3.14 13.78
CA CYS A 13 10.83 2.49 15.02
C CYS A 13 11.99 1.50 14.81
N TYR A 14 11.98 0.82 13.66
CA TYR A 14 12.96 -0.21 13.33
C TYR A 14 13.94 0.22 12.23
N ASP A 15 13.90 1.47 11.79
CA ASP A 15 14.75 1.96 10.72
C ASP A 15 16.23 1.97 11.14
N ARG A 16 17.03 1.15 10.46
CA ARG A 16 18.48 1.06 10.63
C ARG A 16 19.13 0.92 9.26
N PRO A 17 20.40 1.36 9.08
CA PRO A 17 21.09 1.30 7.79
C PRO A 17 21.15 -0.09 7.14
N ASP A 18 21.10 -1.15 7.94
CA ASP A 18 21.15 -2.56 7.51
C ASP A 18 19.76 -3.22 7.38
N THR A 19 18.69 -2.48 7.66
CA THR A 19 17.32 -3.00 7.60
C THR A 19 16.76 -2.98 6.18
N LEU A 20 16.02 -4.04 5.83
CA LEU A 20 15.20 -4.11 4.62
C LEU A 20 13.74 -4.25 5.01
N PHE A 21 12.93 -3.26 4.65
CA PHE A 21 11.48 -3.31 4.76
C PHE A 21 10.89 -3.83 3.45
N TYR A 22 9.99 -4.81 3.55
CA TYR A 22 9.15 -5.23 2.43
C TYR A 22 7.70 -4.83 2.71
N CYS A 23 7.12 -4.04 1.81
CA CYS A 23 5.77 -3.52 1.93
C CYS A 23 4.91 -4.06 0.78
N ASP A 24 3.75 -4.61 1.12
CA ASP A 24 2.76 -5.10 0.14
C ASP A 24 1.40 -4.46 0.48
N PRO A 25 1.20 -3.17 0.16
CA PRO A 25 -0.06 -2.48 0.43
C PRO A 25 -1.18 -3.03 -0.47
N PRO A 26 -2.46 -2.78 -0.12
CA PRO A 26 -3.57 -3.01 -1.04
C PRO A 26 -3.29 -2.39 -2.41
N TYR A 27 -3.62 -3.11 -3.48
CA TYR A 27 -3.35 -2.64 -4.84
C TYR A 27 -4.17 -1.38 -5.15
N TYR A 28 -3.60 -0.48 -5.95
CA TYR A 28 -4.24 0.77 -6.31
C TYR A 28 -5.56 0.53 -7.07
N ASP A 29 -6.64 1.19 -6.65
CA ASP A 29 -8.06 0.96 -6.99
C ASP A 29 -8.65 -0.42 -6.59
N CYS A 30 -7.98 -1.15 -5.70
CA CYS A 30 -8.51 -2.34 -5.02
C CYS A 30 -8.58 -2.11 -3.50
N GLU A 31 -8.64 -0.85 -3.05
CA GLU A 31 -8.57 -0.53 -1.62
C GLU A 31 -9.80 -1.04 -0.85
N SER A 32 -10.96 -1.10 -1.52
CA SER A 32 -12.22 -1.60 -0.97
C SER A 32 -12.21 -3.08 -0.59
N ASP A 33 -11.27 -3.86 -1.12
CA ASP A 33 -11.21 -5.31 -0.89
C ASP A 33 -10.59 -5.66 0.48
N TYR A 34 -9.87 -4.71 1.10
CA TYR A 34 -9.13 -4.92 2.34
C TYR A 34 -9.85 -4.37 3.58
N GLY A 35 -11.07 -3.84 3.42
CA GLY A 35 -11.90 -3.29 4.49
C GLY A 35 -11.88 -1.76 4.53
N GLU A 36 -13.05 -1.14 4.66
CA GLU A 36 -13.18 0.32 4.67
C GLU A 36 -12.34 0.96 5.79
N GLY A 37 -11.50 1.94 5.44
CA GLY A 37 -10.73 2.74 6.38
C GLY A 37 -9.37 2.16 6.82
N LEU A 38 -8.95 1.02 6.28
CA LEU A 38 -7.64 0.44 6.58
C LEU A 38 -6.50 0.99 5.73
N PHE A 39 -6.81 1.41 4.49
CA PHE A 39 -5.84 2.00 3.57
C PHE A 39 -6.55 2.94 2.61
N ALA A 40 -6.12 4.19 2.55
CA ALA A 40 -6.63 5.24 1.68
C ALA A 40 -5.59 5.61 0.62
N LYS A 41 -6.01 6.32 -0.44
CA LYS A 41 -5.08 6.73 -1.50
C LYS A 41 -3.96 7.64 -1.01
N CYS A 42 -4.22 8.45 0.02
CA CYS A 42 -3.20 9.29 0.66
C CYS A 42 -2.10 8.47 1.37
N ASP A 43 -2.38 7.23 1.77
CA ASP A 43 -1.39 6.37 2.42
C ASP A 43 -0.26 5.98 1.47
N PHE A 44 -0.51 5.94 0.15
CA PHE A 44 0.56 5.76 -0.84
C PHE A 44 1.55 6.93 -0.83
N GLU A 45 1.06 8.17 -0.66
CA GLU A 45 1.93 9.34 -0.53
C GLU A 45 2.74 9.29 0.77
N THR A 46 2.11 8.86 1.88
CA THR A 46 2.82 8.63 3.15
C THR A 46 3.91 7.58 3.01
N LEU A 47 3.63 6.46 2.33
CA LEU A 47 4.64 5.43 2.04
C LEU A 47 5.80 6.00 1.23
N VAL A 48 5.53 6.80 0.20
CA VAL A 48 6.61 7.45 -0.58
C VAL A 48 7.48 8.34 0.30
N GLN A 49 6.90 9.12 1.23
CA GLN A 49 7.67 9.93 2.16
C GLN A 49 8.55 9.07 3.08
N LEU A 50 7.99 8.00 3.65
CA LEU A 50 8.74 7.08 4.50
C LEU A 50 9.88 6.41 3.73
N MET A 51 9.63 5.95 2.50
CA MET A 51 10.64 5.34 1.63
C MET A 51 11.79 6.29 1.30
N ARG A 52 11.53 7.60 1.19
CA ARG A 52 12.57 8.60 0.94
C ARG A 52 13.40 8.93 2.17
N GLN A 53 12.80 8.84 3.35
CA GLN A 53 13.42 9.21 4.61
C GLN A 53 14.14 8.04 5.29
N ALA A 54 13.77 6.81 4.96
CA ALA A 54 14.35 5.60 5.54
C ALA A 54 15.87 5.55 5.35
N SER A 55 16.59 5.26 6.43
CA SER A 55 18.01 4.96 6.42
C SER A 55 18.29 3.58 5.84
N GLY A 56 17.39 2.62 6.07
CA GLY A 56 17.42 1.29 5.49
C GLY A 56 16.91 1.28 4.04
N LYS A 57 16.69 0.08 3.51
CA LYS A 57 16.09 -0.13 2.19
C LYS A 57 14.61 -0.43 2.34
N VAL A 58 13.80 0.10 1.44
CA VAL A 58 12.37 -0.25 1.35
C VAL A 58 12.08 -0.79 -0.03
N LEU A 59 11.48 -1.98 -0.09
CA LEU A 59 10.98 -2.62 -1.29
C LEU A 59 9.46 -2.70 -1.21
N LEU A 60 8.78 -2.20 -2.24
CA LEU A 60 7.32 -2.21 -2.32
C LEU A 60 6.87 -2.89 -3.61
N SER A 61 5.94 -3.83 -3.50
CA SER A 61 5.23 -4.43 -4.64
C SER A 61 3.86 -3.80 -4.80
N ILE A 62 3.51 -3.42 -6.03
CA ILE A 62 2.21 -2.82 -6.36
C ILE A 62 1.88 -3.05 -7.84
N ASN A 63 0.61 -2.89 -8.21
CA ASN A 63 0.16 -2.98 -9.59
C ASN A 63 0.69 -1.84 -10.48
N ASP A 64 1.00 -2.19 -11.73
CA ASP A 64 1.53 -1.23 -12.71
C ASP A 64 0.40 -0.40 -13.34
N LYS A 65 0.11 0.76 -12.74
CA LYS A 65 -0.88 1.74 -13.22
C LYS A 65 -0.23 3.12 -13.41
N PRO A 66 -0.74 3.97 -14.33
CA PRO A 66 -0.22 5.33 -14.52
C PRO A 66 -0.20 6.16 -13.23
N ALA A 67 -1.28 6.11 -12.43
CA ALA A 67 -1.38 6.82 -11.16
C ALA A 67 -0.34 6.35 -10.13
N VAL A 68 -0.06 5.04 -10.07
CA VAL A 68 0.99 4.49 -9.20
C VAL A 68 2.36 4.98 -9.65
N ARG A 69 2.64 4.96 -10.96
CA ARG A 69 3.91 5.48 -11.49
C ARG A 69 4.12 6.95 -11.14
N GLU A 70 3.04 7.73 -11.19
CA GLU A 70 3.02 9.15 -10.82
C GLU A 70 3.30 9.35 -9.32
N ILE A 71 2.57 8.67 -8.43
CA ILE A 71 2.76 8.76 -6.97
C ILE A 71 4.19 8.39 -6.56
N PHE A 72 4.75 7.33 -7.15
CA PHE A 72 6.09 6.83 -6.84
C PHE A 72 7.19 7.47 -7.72
N THR A 73 6.91 8.59 -8.39
CA THR A 73 7.89 9.31 -9.23
C THR A 73 9.13 9.68 -8.43
N GLY A 74 10.32 9.46 -8.98
CA GLY A 74 11.58 9.78 -8.31
C GLY A 74 12.03 8.75 -7.26
N LEU A 75 11.38 7.58 -7.21
CA LEU A 75 11.91 6.35 -6.63
C LEU A 75 12.34 5.41 -7.76
N THR A 76 13.17 4.41 -7.44
CA THR A 76 13.55 3.38 -8.41
C THR A 76 12.38 2.43 -8.66
N GLN A 77 11.89 2.40 -9.90
CA GLN A 77 10.77 1.55 -10.31
C GLN A 77 11.28 0.43 -11.24
N LYS A 78 10.94 -0.81 -10.93
CA LYS A 78 11.26 -1.98 -11.76
C LYS A 78 9.96 -2.65 -12.22
N PRO A 79 9.56 -2.54 -13.50
CA PRO A 79 8.41 -3.26 -14.01
C PRO A 79 8.71 -4.76 -14.03
N VAL A 80 7.74 -5.57 -13.59
CA VAL A 80 7.83 -7.04 -13.57
C VAL A 80 6.62 -7.59 -14.30
N THR A 81 6.88 -8.35 -15.37
CA THR A 81 5.82 -9.07 -16.08
C THR A 81 5.48 -10.34 -15.33
N VAL A 82 4.22 -10.48 -14.95
CA VAL A 82 3.68 -11.63 -14.24
C VAL A 82 2.64 -12.33 -15.09
N THR A 83 2.71 -13.66 -15.17
CA THR A 83 1.71 -14.47 -15.88
C THR A 83 0.62 -14.88 -14.89
N TYR A 84 -0.35 -14.01 -14.64
CA TYR A 84 -1.52 -14.35 -13.82
C TYR A 84 -2.68 -14.79 -14.72
N SER A 85 -3.16 -16.02 -14.53
CA SER A 85 -4.49 -16.45 -14.98
C SER A 85 -5.48 -16.16 -13.86
N VAL A 86 -6.37 -15.19 -14.06
CA VAL A 86 -7.46 -14.92 -13.12
C VAL A 86 -8.50 -16.04 -13.30
N ALA A 87 -8.62 -16.93 -12.32
CA ALA A 87 -9.80 -17.77 -12.20
C ALA A 87 -10.94 -16.90 -11.67
N GLU A 88 -11.97 -16.66 -12.49
CA GLU A 88 -13.16 -15.88 -12.12
C GLU A 88 -13.80 -16.49 -10.86
N LYS A 89 -13.83 -15.74 -9.75
CA LYS A 89 -14.67 -16.07 -8.58
C LYS A 89 -15.98 -15.28 -8.67
N SER A 90 -17.09 -16.02 -8.61
CA SER A 90 -18.46 -15.53 -8.65
C SER A 90 -18.76 -14.46 -7.57
N PRO A 91 -19.72 -13.55 -7.81
CA PRO A 91 -19.92 -12.38 -6.94
C PRO A 91 -20.54 -12.78 -5.59
N ALA A 92 -19.88 -12.40 -4.49
CA ALA A 92 -20.45 -12.46 -3.16
C ALA A 92 -21.23 -11.17 -2.87
N GLN A 93 -22.50 -11.30 -2.49
CA GLN A 93 -23.35 -10.18 -2.04
C GLN A 93 -22.84 -9.63 -0.70
N PHE A 94 -22.51 -8.34 -0.64
CA PHE A 94 -22.24 -7.65 0.62
C PHE A 94 -23.36 -6.64 0.94
N GLY A 95 -24.01 -6.83 2.09
CA GLY A 95 -25.15 -6.04 2.53
C GLY A 95 -24.78 -4.65 3.03
N LYS A 96 -25.54 -3.63 2.60
CA LYS A 96 -25.37 -2.22 2.97
C LYS A 96 -25.56 -2.02 4.49
N ARG A 97 -24.62 -1.31 5.12
CA ARG A 97 -24.86 -0.52 6.33
C ARG A 97 -24.35 0.90 6.10
N GLU A 98 -25.24 1.87 6.14
CA GLU A 98 -24.93 3.30 6.04
C GLU A 98 -24.38 3.86 7.37
N ARG A 99 -23.49 4.87 7.23
CA ARG A 99 -23.14 6.01 8.15
C ARG A 99 -21.65 6.10 8.50
N PRO A 100 -21.16 7.29 8.90
CA PRO A 100 -21.24 8.61 8.26
C PRO A 100 -19.88 9.02 7.67
N ALA A 101 -19.89 9.97 6.74
CA ALA A 101 -18.71 10.50 6.07
C ALA A 101 -17.76 11.21 7.05
N ASN A 102 -16.45 11.00 6.88
CA ASN A 102 -15.41 11.82 7.50
C ASN A 102 -14.28 12.09 6.49
N PRO A 103 -13.55 13.20 6.67
CA PRO A 103 -13.44 14.27 5.70
C PRO A 103 -12.48 13.90 4.57
N THR A 104 -12.90 14.24 3.36
CA THR A 104 -12.04 14.35 2.18
C THR A 104 -10.87 15.29 2.46
N CYS A 105 -9.71 15.00 1.85
CA CYS A 105 -8.57 15.91 1.75
C CYS A 105 -8.96 17.35 1.39
#